data_AF-A0A655A6D9-F1
#
_entry.id   AF-A0A655A6D9-F1
#
_cell.length_a   1.000
_cell.length_b   1.000
_cell.length_c   1.000
_cell.angle_alpha   90.00
_cell.angle_beta   90.00
_cell.angle_gamma   90.00
#
_symmetry.space_group_name_H-M   'P 1'
#
loop_
_entity.id
_entity.type
_entity.pdbx_description
1 polymer ?
#
loop_
_entity_poly.entity_id
_entity_poly.type
_entity_poly.pdbx_seq_one_letter_code
_entity_poly.pdbx_strand_id
1 'polypeptide(L)'
;MQDESVPLPDMAGDDVPMAGAAELRINLDRPAYVYPIFEQALRIAYGESIENHRKRIGELWARFSAVAADNPHAWIRNPVTADEIWQPGPQNRMVSWPYTKLMNSNNMVDQGAALLLTSVERATRLRIPAERWVYPQAGTDAHDTPAVADRHRLHRSTAIRIAGARALELAGLGLDDIEYVDLYSCFPSAVQVAAIELGLDTDDPARPLTVTGGLTFAGGPWSNYVTHSIATMAELLAANPGRRGLITANGGYLTKHSFGVYGTEPPSEFRWEDMQPAVDREPTGDGLVEWEGIGTVEAWTTPVNRDGQPEKAFLAVRTPDGSRSLAVITDPASVQATVREDIAGVKVAVAPDGTATLR
;
A
#
# COMPACT_ATOMS: atom_id res chain seq x y z
N MET A 1 10.05 10.77 21.90
CA MET A 1 9.58 12.01 21.24
C MET A 1 10.83 12.78 20.85
N GLN A 2 10.90 13.22 19.59
CA GLN A 2 11.98 14.06 19.12
C GLN A 2 11.94 15.39 19.86
N ASP A 3 13.09 15.88 20.28
CA ASP A 3 13.21 17.16 20.97
C ASP A 3 12.77 18.29 20.02
N GLU A 4 11.98 19.24 20.51
CA GLU A 4 11.44 20.36 19.72
C GLU A 4 12.55 21.27 19.14
N SER A 5 13.79 21.17 19.65
CA SER A 5 14.96 21.86 19.12
C SER A 5 15.54 21.25 17.85
N VAL A 6 15.12 20.04 17.46
CA VAL A 6 15.56 19.45 16.19
C VAL A 6 14.81 20.15 15.05
N PRO A 7 15.50 20.84 14.12
CA PRO A 7 14.86 21.49 12.99
C PRO A 7 14.01 20.48 12.21
N LEU A 8 12.80 20.89 11.83
CA LEU A 8 12.04 20.12 10.84
C LEU A 8 12.89 20.02 9.57
N PRO A 9 12.95 18.84 8.93
CA PRO A 9 13.66 18.71 7.68
C PRO A 9 13.01 19.60 6.61
N ASP A 10 13.83 20.20 5.75
CA ASP A 10 13.32 20.85 4.54
C ASP A 10 12.64 19.79 3.68
N MET A 11 11.32 19.87 3.57
CA MET A 11 10.52 18.94 2.78
C MET A 11 10.41 19.46 1.34
N ALA A 12 10.76 18.63 0.37
CA ALA A 12 10.50 18.91 -1.04
C ALA A 12 9.09 18.42 -1.42
N GLY A 13 8.33 19.26 -2.13
CA GLY A 13 6.98 18.94 -2.62
C GLY A 13 5.84 19.45 -1.73
N ASP A 14 4.62 19.39 -2.26
CA ASP A 14 3.42 19.88 -1.55
C ASP A 14 2.91 18.88 -0.50
N ASP A 15 2.46 19.41 0.63
CA ASP A 15 1.83 18.62 1.68
C ASP A 15 0.40 18.24 1.27
N VAL A 16 0.27 17.10 0.59
CA VAL A 16 -1.05 16.52 0.28
C VAL A 16 -1.71 15.98 1.56
N PRO A 17 -2.90 16.46 1.94
CA PRO A 17 -3.61 15.97 3.13
C PRO A 17 -3.86 14.47 3.08
N MET A 18 -3.78 13.81 4.25
CA MET A 18 -4.00 12.36 4.35
C MET A 18 -5.46 11.96 4.13
N ALA A 19 -6.42 12.81 4.50
CA ALA A 19 -7.85 12.55 4.40
C ALA A 19 -8.59 13.76 3.83
N GLY A 20 -9.59 13.52 2.99
CA GLY A 20 -10.48 14.54 2.44
C GLY A 20 -11.66 14.87 3.37
N ALA A 21 -12.47 15.83 2.96
CA ALA A 21 -13.61 16.29 3.77
C ALA A 21 -14.67 15.19 3.99
N ALA A 22 -14.89 14.32 3.00
CA ALA A 22 -15.84 13.20 3.10
C ALA A 22 -15.38 12.16 4.15
N GLU A 23 -14.08 11.85 4.17
CA GLU A 23 -13.46 10.95 5.13
C GLU A 23 -13.52 11.51 6.55
N LEU A 24 -13.14 12.78 6.72
CA LEU A 24 -13.14 13.48 8.00
C LEU A 24 -14.56 13.57 8.59
N ARG A 25 -15.58 13.78 7.75
CA ARG A 25 -16.99 13.87 8.18
C ARG A 25 -17.43 12.64 8.99
N ILE A 26 -17.01 11.44 8.59
CA ILE A 26 -17.39 10.19 9.25
C ILE A 26 -16.30 9.64 10.18
N ASN A 27 -15.17 10.35 10.33
CA ASN A 27 -13.98 9.91 11.06
C ASN A 27 -13.34 8.63 10.48
N LEU A 28 -13.19 8.59 9.15
CA LEU A 28 -12.44 7.58 8.41
C LEU A 28 -11.00 8.06 8.18
N ASP A 29 -10.15 7.99 9.20
CA ASP A 29 -8.84 8.67 9.24
C ASP A 29 -7.64 7.76 9.52
N ARG A 30 -7.88 6.46 9.76
CA ARG A 30 -6.80 5.50 10.06
C ARG A 30 -6.50 4.64 8.83
N PRO A 31 -5.23 4.39 8.49
CA PRO A 31 -4.87 3.43 7.44
C PRO A 31 -5.53 2.05 7.65
N ALA A 32 -5.59 1.59 8.91
CA ALA A 32 -6.23 0.33 9.28
C ALA A 32 -7.76 0.31 9.04
N TYR A 33 -8.38 1.44 8.72
CA TYR A 33 -9.79 1.54 8.30
C TYR A 33 -9.89 1.72 6.78
N VAL A 34 -9.03 2.53 6.17
CA VAL A 34 -9.12 2.82 4.72
C VAL A 34 -8.65 1.67 3.84
N TYR A 35 -7.47 1.09 4.09
CA TYR A 35 -6.94 0.02 3.24
C TYR A 35 -7.84 -1.24 3.16
N PRO A 36 -8.54 -1.66 4.24
CA PRO A 36 -9.57 -2.69 4.11
C PRO A 36 -10.69 -2.39 3.10
N ILE A 37 -11.03 -1.11 2.88
CA ILE A 37 -12.04 -0.74 1.86
C ILE A 37 -11.48 -1.01 0.47
N PHE A 38 -10.20 -0.73 0.22
CA PHE A 38 -9.52 -1.11 -1.04
C PHE A 38 -9.48 -2.64 -1.22
N GLU A 39 -9.25 -3.38 -0.14
CA GLU A 39 -9.27 -4.85 -0.15
C GLU A 39 -10.65 -5.39 -0.53
N GLN A 40 -11.71 -4.87 0.11
CA GLN A 40 -13.07 -5.25 -0.25
C GLN A 40 -13.40 -4.87 -1.70
N ALA A 41 -12.95 -3.70 -2.17
CA ALA A 41 -13.14 -3.29 -3.56
C ALA A 41 -12.41 -4.23 -4.54
N LEU A 42 -11.19 -4.70 -4.21
CA LEU A 42 -10.45 -5.70 -4.99
C LEU A 42 -11.26 -6.99 -5.06
N ARG A 43 -11.63 -7.57 -3.90
CA ARG A 43 -12.44 -8.79 -3.83
C ARG A 43 -13.71 -8.70 -4.70
N ILE A 44 -14.45 -7.61 -4.56
CA ILE A 44 -15.71 -7.39 -5.28
C ILE A 44 -15.47 -7.29 -6.79
N ALA A 45 -14.44 -6.56 -7.20
CA ALA A 45 -14.08 -6.43 -8.62
C ALA A 45 -13.66 -7.77 -9.26
N TYR A 46 -13.03 -8.66 -8.49
CA TYR A 46 -12.66 -10.01 -8.93
C TYR A 46 -13.79 -11.04 -8.79
N GLY A 47 -14.93 -10.68 -8.19
CA GLY A 47 -16.04 -11.61 -7.97
C GLY A 47 -15.69 -12.76 -7.03
N GLU A 48 -14.70 -12.59 -6.15
CA GLU A 48 -14.26 -13.62 -5.23
C GLU A 48 -15.19 -13.73 -4.01
N SER A 49 -15.40 -14.96 -3.53
CA SER A 49 -16.02 -15.17 -2.23
C SER A 49 -15.13 -14.61 -1.12
N ILE A 50 -15.75 -14.16 -0.04
CA ILE A 50 -15.06 -13.65 1.15
C ILE A 50 -13.97 -14.63 1.64
N GLU A 51 -14.31 -15.92 1.74
CA GLU A 51 -13.40 -16.92 2.28
C GLU A 51 -12.21 -17.19 1.35
N ASN A 52 -12.45 -17.35 0.05
CA ASN A 52 -11.38 -17.60 -0.93
C ASN A 52 -10.42 -16.41 -0.98
N HIS A 53 -10.97 -15.21 -0.99
CA HIS A 53 -10.19 -13.99 -0.98
C HIS A 53 -9.28 -13.89 0.26
N ARG A 54 -9.83 -14.13 1.46
CA ARG A 54 -9.07 -14.09 2.72
C ARG A 54 -7.94 -15.12 2.75
N LYS A 55 -8.18 -16.34 2.25
CA LYS A 55 -7.13 -17.36 2.10
C LYS A 55 -6.03 -16.89 1.15
N ARG A 56 -6.39 -16.38 -0.03
CA ARG A 56 -5.44 -15.88 -1.04
C ARG A 56 -4.56 -14.75 -0.51
N ILE A 57 -5.13 -13.76 0.19
CA ILE A 57 -4.32 -12.68 0.77
C ILE A 57 -3.48 -13.17 1.96
N GLY A 58 -3.91 -14.23 2.67
CA GLY A 58 -3.10 -14.93 3.67
C GLY A 58 -1.87 -15.61 3.05
N GLU A 59 -2.03 -16.26 1.90
CA GLU A 59 -0.93 -16.88 1.14
C GLU A 59 0.05 -15.84 0.60
N LEU A 60 -0.46 -14.72 0.06
CA LEU A 60 0.36 -13.58 -0.33
C LEU A 60 1.22 -13.11 0.84
N TRP A 61 0.61 -12.93 2.00
CA TRP A 61 1.33 -12.44 3.17
C TRP A 61 2.30 -13.46 3.77
N ALA A 62 2.01 -14.76 3.67
CA ALA A 62 2.94 -15.82 4.08
C ALA A 62 4.23 -15.80 3.24
N ARG A 63 4.15 -15.46 1.94
CA ARG A 63 5.35 -15.27 1.10
C ARG A 63 6.22 -14.11 1.58
N PHE A 64 5.60 -13.00 2.01
CA PHE A 64 6.33 -11.88 2.63
C PHE A 64 6.98 -12.30 3.95
N SER A 65 6.28 -13.07 4.78
CA SER A 65 6.82 -13.63 6.02
C SER A 65 8.02 -14.55 5.77
N ALA A 66 7.99 -15.36 4.71
CA ALA A 66 9.10 -16.24 4.35
C ALA A 66 10.36 -15.44 3.98
N VAL A 67 10.23 -14.38 3.17
CA VAL A 67 11.36 -13.48 2.86
C VAL A 67 11.90 -12.81 4.13
N ALA A 68 11.01 -12.36 5.02
CA ALA A 68 11.42 -11.75 6.29
C ALA A 68 12.21 -12.70 7.21
N ALA A 69 11.94 -14.00 7.17
CA ALA A 69 12.64 -14.99 8.00
C ALA A 69 14.14 -15.04 7.73
N ASP A 70 14.51 -14.90 6.45
CA ASP A 70 15.89 -14.90 5.98
C ASP A 70 16.57 -13.53 6.08
N ASN A 71 15.80 -12.45 6.21
CA ASN A 71 16.36 -11.11 6.44
C ASN A 71 16.88 -10.98 7.89
N PRO A 72 18.20 -10.80 8.12
CA PRO A 72 18.75 -10.68 9.48
C PRO A 72 18.29 -9.41 10.21
N HIS A 73 17.79 -8.41 9.48
CA HIS A 73 17.30 -7.14 10.02
C HIS A 73 15.79 -7.12 10.28
N ALA A 74 15.06 -8.16 9.87
CA ALA A 74 13.62 -8.22 10.07
C ALA A 74 13.23 -8.36 11.55
N TRP A 75 12.11 -7.74 11.92
CA TRP A 75 11.58 -7.76 13.28
C TRP A 75 10.94 -9.10 13.66
N ILE A 76 10.14 -9.67 12.73
CA ILE A 76 9.49 -10.96 12.88
C ILE A 76 10.15 -11.92 11.90
N ARG A 77 11.01 -12.80 12.44
CA ARG A 77 11.78 -13.77 11.64
C ARG A 77 11.28 -15.20 11.75
N ASN A 78 10.32 -15.46 12.62
CA ASN A 78 9.62 -16.74 12.64
C ASN A 78 8.65 -16.76 11.46
N PRO A 79 8.77 -17.71 10.51
CA PRO A 79 7.81 -17.83 9.42
C PRO A 79 6.40 -18.03 9.97
N VAL A 80 5.43 -17.35 9.35
CA VAL A 80 4.02 -17.50 9.70
C VAL A 80 3.26 -18.07 8.50
N THR A 81 2.46 -19.10 8.75
CA THR A 81 1.68 -19.76 7.71
C THR A 81 0.49 -18.91 7.26
N ALA A 82 -0.02 -19.16 6.06
CA ALA A 82 -1.18 -18.46 5.52
C ALA A 82 -2.38 -18.54 6.48
N ASP A 83 -2.68 -19.74 7.01
CA ASP A 83 -3.79 -19.96 7.94
C ASP A 83 -3.64 -19.17 9.25
N GLU A 84 -2.44 -19.14 9.83
CA GLU A 84 -2.16 -18.32 11.01
C GLU A 84 -2.32 -16.82 10.73
N ILE A 85 -2.09 -16.38 9.49
CA ILE A 85 -2.21 -14.97 9.10
C ILE A 85 -3.67 -14.58 8.88
N TRP A 86 -4.46 -15.32 8.09
CA TRP A 86 -5.81 -14.88 7.74
C TRP A 86 -6.87 -15.22 8.79
N GLN A 87 -6.63 -16.25 9.62
CA GLN A 87 -7.56 -16.64 10.68
C GLN A 87 -7.31 -15.86 11.97
N PRO A 88 -8.37 -15.37 12.64
CA PRO A 88 -8.21 -14.71 13.92
C PRO A 88 -7.82 -15.72 15.01
N GLY A 89 -6.90 -15.30 15.89
CA GLY A 89 -6.46 -16.11 17.04
C GLY A 89 -5.96 -15.25 18.20
N PRO A 90 -5.55 -15.87 19.33
CA PRO A 90 -5.15 -15.14 20.55
C PRO A 90 -4.03 -14.11 20.32
N GLN A 91 -3.11 -14.38 19.40
CA GLN A 91 -2.00 -13.49 19.06
C GLN A 91 -2.23 -12.70 17.76
N ASN A 92 -3.29 -13.03 17.02
CA ASN A 92 -3.62 -12.47 15.71
C ASN A 92 -5.11 -12.07 15.64
N ARG A 93 -5.56 -11.21 16.56
CA ARG A 93 -6.95 -10.72 16.59
C ARG A 93 -7.34 -10.01 15.29
N MET A 94 -8.64 -9.88 15.03
CA MET A 94 -9.16 -8.94 14.03
C MET A 94 -8.81 -7.50 14.40
N VAL A 95 -8.47 -6.68 13.41
CA VAL A 95 -8.27 -5.22 13.57
C VAL A 95 -9.41 -4.48 12.88
N SER A 96 -9.62 -4.78 11.61
CA SER A 96 -10.75 -4.33 10.82
C SER A 96 -11.03 -5.42 9.81
N TRP A 97 -12.30 -5.78 9.61
CA TRP A 97 -12.64 -6.73 8.57
C TRP A 97 -12.17 -6.24 7.18
N PRO A 98 -11.43 -7.04 6.39
CA PRO A 98 -11.13 -8.47 6.55
C PRO A 98 -9.76 -8.80 7.19
N TYR A 99 -9.00 -7.80 7.65
CA TYR A 99 -7.65 -7.94 8.19
C TYR A 99 -7.56 -8.29 9.67
N THR A 100 -6.78 -9.33 9.94
CA THR A 100 -6.21 -9.64 11.24
C THR A 100 -4.97 -8.76 11.51
N LYS A 101 -4.46 -8.80 12.74
CA LYS A 101 -3.27 -8.04 13.17
C LYS A 101 -2.06 -8.28 12.25
N LEU A 102 -1.82 -9.51 11.82
CA LEU A 102 -0.70 -9.87 10.95
C LEU A 102 -0.89 -9.41 9.50
N MET A 103 -2.05 -8.89 9.10
CA MET A 103 -2.26 -8.26 7.80
C MET A 103 -2.13 -6.73 7.85
N ASN A 104 -1.64 -6.19 8.97
CA ASN A 104 -1.39 -4.76 9.17
C ASN A 104 0.13 -4.51 9.29
N SER A 105 0.58 -3.32 8.90
CA SER A 105 1.96 -2.87 9.10
C SER A 105 2.38 -2.91 10.58
N ASN A 106 3.63 -3.30 10.85
CA ASN A 106 4.22 -3.24 12.18
C ASN A 106 5.12 -2.00 12.30
N ASN A 107 4.57 -0.91 12.84
CA ASN A 107 5.28 0.35 13.04
C ASN A 107 5.84 0.54 14.45
N MET A 108 5.64 -0.41 15.35
CA MET A 108 6.15 -0.38 16.72
C MET A 108 7.50 -1.10 16.82
N VAL A 109 8.47 -0.61 16.05
CA VAL A 109 9.82 -1.16 15.92
C VAL A 109 10.87 -0.09 16.15
N ASP A 110 12.04 -0.48 16.65
CA ASP A 110 13.22 0.39 16.76
C ASP A 110 14.27 -0.09 15.75
N GLN A 111 14.26 0.53 14.57
CA GLN A 111 15.06 0.16 13.41
C GLN A 111 15.52 1.42 12.69
N GLY A 112 16.75 1.40 12.17
CA GLY A 112 17.31 2.47 11.36
C GLY A 112 17.97 1.93 10.10
N ALA A 113 17.91 2.71 9.03
CA ALA A 113 18.63 2.49 7.79
C ALA A 113 19.20 3.82 7.31
N ALA A 114 20.36 3.76 6.64
CA ALA A 114 21.02 4.92 6.08
C ALA A 114 21.58 4.58 4.70
N LEU A 115 21.52 5.54 3.79
CA LEU A 115 22.05 5.43 2.44
C LEU A 115 23.19 6.43 2.28
N LEU A 116 24.31 5.98 1.71
CA LEU A 116 25.43 6.86 1.36
C LEU A 116 25.48 7.03 -0.15
N LEU A 117 25.06 8.20 -0.64
CA LEU A 117 25.14 8.55 -2.05
C LEU A 117 26.36 9.43 -2.31
N THR A 118 27.07 9.15 -3.41
CA THR A 118 28.22 9.95 -3.81
C THR A 118 28.47 9.83 -5.31
N SER A 119 29.22 10.77 -5.88
CA SER A 119 29.62 10.68 -7.28
C SER A 119 30.67 9.59 -7.49
N VAL A 120 30.72 9.01 -8.69
CA VAL A 120 31.77 8.05 -9.08
C VAL A 120 33.17 8.63 -8.86
N GLU A 121 33.36 9.92 -9.17
CA GLU A 121 34.62 10.63 -8.93
C GLU A 121 35.02 10.59 -7.44
N ARG A 122 34.06 10.89 -6.55
CA ARG A 122 34.30 10.91 -5.11
C ARG A 122 34.54 9.51 -4.55
N ALA A 123 33.76 8.52 -4.98
CA ALA A 123 33.94 7.12 -4.60
C ALA A 123 35.34 6.61 -5.01
N THR A 124 35.77 6.92 -6.24
CA THR A 124 37.11 6.59 -6.75
C THR A 124 38.20 7.26 -5.94
N ARG A 125 38.08 8.57 -5.66
CA ARG A 125 39.04 9.33 -4.85
C ARG A 125 39.19 8.75 -3.43
N LEU A 126 38.07 8.31 -2.84
CA LEU A 126 38.03 7.69 -1.52
C LEU A 126 38.39 6.19 -1.55
N ARG A 127 38.64 5.61 -2.73
CA ARG A 127 38.94 4.18 -2.94
C ARG A 127 37.85 3.25 -2.38
N ILE A 128 36.59 3.65 -2.53
CA ILE A 128 35.45 2.77 -2.23
C ILE A 128 35.45 1.66 -3.30
N PRO A 129 35.45 0.36 -2.92
CA PRO A 129 35.51 -0.72 -3.90
C PRO A 129 34.31 -0.71 -4.85
N ALA A 130 34.57 -0.84 -6.15
CA ALA A 130 33.56 -0.68 -7.21
C ALA A 130 32.51 -1.80 -7.21
N GLU A 131 32.87 -2.99 -6.71
CA GLU A 131 31.96 -4.12 -6.51
C GLU A 131 30.86 -3.84 -5.48
N ARG A 132 30.97 -2.74 -4.71
CA ARG A 132 29.93 -2.30 -3.77
C ARG A 132 29.03 -1.19 -4.33
N TRP A 133 29.29 -0.73 -5.54
CA TRP A 133 28.56 0.39 -6.12
C TRP A 133 27.24 -0.09 -6.71
N VAL A 134 26.17 0.58 -6.31
CA VAL A 134 24.83 0.40 -6.88
C VAL A 134 24.36 1.75 -7.38
N TYR A 135 23.87 1.77 -8.60
CA TYR A 135 23.46 2.97 -9.29
C TYR A 135 21.94 3.04 -9.33
N PRO A 136 21.34 4.19 -8.95
CA PRO A 136 19.97 4.48 -9.37
C PRO A 136 19.99 4.65 -10.90
N GLN A 137 19.17 3.87 -11.59
CA GLN A 137 19.04 3.88 -13.05
C GLN A 137 18.06 4.96 -13.48
N ALA A 138 16.89 4.97 -12.86
CA ALA A 138 15.83 5.94 -13.09
C ALA A 138 14.91 6.04 -11.87
N GLY A 139 14.13 7.12 -11.81
CA GLY A 139 13.03 7.23 -10.88
C GLY A 139 11.87 8.06 -11.41
N THR A 140 10.71 7.91 -10.80
CA THR A 140 9.53 8.71 -11.14
C THR A 140 8.65 8.91 -9.91
N ASP A 141 7.90 10.00 -9.90
CA ASP A 141 6.89 10.28 -8.87
C ASP A 141 5.53 10.56 -9.51
N ALA A 142 4.46 10.24 -8.78
CA ALA A 142 3.09 10.68 -9.08
C ALA A 142 2.19 10.47 -7.87
N HIS A 143 1.00 11.05 -7.87
CA HIS A 143 -0.02 10.80 -6.87
C HIS A 143 -1.41 10.56 -7.48
N ASP A 144 -2.19 9.68 -6.84
CA ASP A 144 -3.63 9.56 -7.08
C ASP A 144 -4.38 10.76 -6.47
N THR A 145 -5.71 10.73 -6.51
CA THR A 145 -6.55 11.75 -5.88
C THR A 145 -6.26 11.86 -4.38
N PRO A 146 -6.15 13.10 -3.82
CA PRO A 146 -5.96 13.29 -2.38
C PRO A 146 -7.07 12.65 -1.53
N ALA A 147 -8.33 12.82 -1.94
CA ALA A 147 -9.47 12.16 -1.31
C ALA A 147 -9.69 10.78 -1.92
N VAL A 148 -9.99 9.80 -1.08
CA VAL A 148 -10.38 8.44 -1.47
C VAL A 148 -11.74 8.46 -2.14
N ALA A 149 -12.64 9.34 -1.68
CA ALA A 149 -13.96 9.54 -2.28
C ALA A 149 -13.90 9.89 -3.78
N ASP A 150 -12.87 10.61 -4.21
CA ASP A 150 -12.69 11.09 -5.59
C ASP A 150 -12.02 10.06 -6.51
N ARG A 151 -11.65 8.87 -6.03
CA ARG A 151 -11.01 7.86 -6.87
C ARG A 151 -11.98 7.33 -7.91
N HIS A 152 -11.55 7.24 -9.17
CA HIS A 152 -12.39 6.63 -10.20
C HIS A 152 -12.79 5.18 -9.83
N ARG A 153 -11.80 4.39 -9.39
CA ARG A 153 -11.99 3.02 -8.88
C ARG A 153 -11.15 2.83 -7.61
N LEU A 154 -11.75 2.25 -6.56
CA LEU A 154 -11.07 2.01 -5.28
C LEU A 154 -10.02 0.90 -5.33
N HIS A 155 -10.11 -0.01 -6.30
CA HIS A 155 -9.24 -1.18 -6.45
C HIS A 155 -8.13 -0.98 -7.50
N ARG A 156 -7.89 0.26 -7.94
CA ARG A 156 -6.93 0.62 -9.01
C ARG A 156 -6.13 1.85 -8.59
N SER A 157 -5.00 2.07 -9.25
CA SER A 157 -4.17 3.27 -9.10
C SER A 157 -3.63 3.69 -10.46
N THR A 158 -4.10 4.83 -10.94
CA THR A 158 -3.61 5.39 -12.21
C THR A 158 -2.19 5.90 -12.06
N ALA A 159 -1.86 6.48 -10.90
CA ALA A 159 -0.52 6.96 -10.61
C ALA A 159 0.52 5.83 -10.63
N ILE A 160 0.24 4.68 -9.99
CA ILE A 160 1.15 3.53 -10.05
C ILE A 160 1.34 3.04 -11.48
N ARG A 161 0.25 2.89 -12.24
CA ARG A 161 0.30 2.41 -13.62
C ARG A 161 1.19 3.29 -14.51
N ILE A 162 0.99 4.61 -14.44
CA ILE A 162 1.69 5.57 -15.30
C ILE A 162 3.15 5.76 -14.85
N ALA A 163 3.38 6.05 -13.57
CA ALA A 163 4.71 6.32 -13.06
C ALA A 163 5.59 5.05 -13.07
N GLY A 164 5.03 3.91 -12.67
CA GLY A 164 5.75 2.62 -12.70
C GLY A 164 6.20 2.22 -14.10
N ALA A 165 5.31 2.32 -15.10
CA ALA A 165 5.68 2.06 -16.50
C ALA A 165 6.76 3.04 -16.99
N ARG A 166 6.65 4.32 -16.63
CA ARG A 166 7.64 5.33 -17.01
C ARG A 166 9.01 5.08 -16.36
N ALA A 167 9.07 4.65 -15.11
CA ALA A 167 10.34 4.34 -14.46
C ALA A 167 11.12 3.24 -15.21
N LEU A 168 10.43 2.21 -15.70
CA LEU A 168 11.03 1.17 -16.52
C LEU A 168 11.48 1.71 -17.90
N GLU A 169 10.64 2.51 -18.54
CA GLU A 169 10.97 3.15 -19.83
C GLU A 169 12.22 4.05 -19.72
N LEU A 170 12.32 4.85 -18.65
CA LEU A 170 13.48 5.72 -18.39
C LEU A 170 14.76 4.91 -18.14
N ALA A 171 14.64 3.73 -17.52
CA ALA A 171 15.75 2.79 -17.35
C ALA A 171 16.10 2.03 -18.65
N GLY A 172 15.27 2.12 -19.69
CA GLY A 172 15.42 1.36 -20.93
C GLY A 172 15.14 -0.14 -20.76
N LEU A 173 14.26 -0.50 -19.81
CA LEU A 173 13.96 -1.88 -19.42
C LEU A 173 12.48 -2.20 -19.62
N GLY A 174 12.19 -3.48 -19.84
CA GLY A 174 10.87 -4.06 -19.64
C GLY A 174 10.73 -4.65 -18.23
N LEU A 175 9.51 -5.05 -17.86
CA LEU A 175 9.26 -5.69 -16.57
C LEU A 175 9.98 -7.05 -16.44
N ASP A 176 10.15 -7.77 -17.55
CA ASP A 176 10.83 -9.06 -17.59
C ASP A 176 12.35 -8.94 -17.35
N ASP A 177 12.90 -7.73 -17.46
CA ASP A 177 14.30 -7.44 -17.13
C ASP A 177 14.51 -7.15 -15.63
N ILE A 178 13.45 -7.22 -14.81
CA ILE A 178 13.51 -6.95 -13.36
C ILE A 178 13.47 -8.26 -12.58
N GLU A 179 14.61 -8.65 -12.01
CA GLU A 179 14.73 -9.87 -11.20
C GLU A 179 14.32 -9.68 -9.75
N TYR A 180 14.46 -8.47 -9.21
CA TYR A 180 14.18 -8.19 -7.80
C TYR A 180 13.14 -7.08 -7.64
N VAL A 181 12.17 -7.30 -6.77
CA VAL A 181 11.08 -6.36 -6.52
C VAL A 181 10.92 -6.12 -5.02
N ASP A 182 10.73 -4.87 -4.62
CA ASP A 182 10.16 -4.51 -3.31
C ASP A 182 8.95 -3.61 -3.48
N LEU A 183 7.77 -4.22 -3.35
CA LEU A 183 6.51 -3.47 -3.32
C LEU A 183 6.24 -2.94 -1.91
N TYR A 184 5.91 -1.66 -1.81
CA TYR A 184 5.49 -1.06 -0.54
C TYR A 184 4.26 -1.79 -0.01
N SER A 185 4.35 -2.28 1.22
CA SER A 185 3.51 -3.38 1.71
C SER A 185 2.91 -3.12 3.09
N CYS A 186 2.34 -1.93 3.30
CA CYS A 186 1.65 -1.61 4.55
C CYS A 186 0.42 -2.51 4.81
N PHE A 187 -0.26 -2.93 3.74
CA PHE A 187 -1.42 -3.82 3.75
C PHE A 187 -1.44 -4.68 2.48
N PRO A 188 -2.09 -5.87 2.49
CA PRO A 188 -2.24 -6.73 1.31
C PRO A 188 -2.83 -6.01 0.09
N SER A 189 -3.88 -5.22 0.27
CA SER A 189 -4.45 -4.39 -0.80
C SER A 189 -3.46 -3.47 -1.52
N ALA A 190 -2.48 -2.89 -0.80
CA ALA A 190 -1.49 -2.01 -1.41
C ALA A 190 -0.59 -2.77 -2.39
N VAL A 191 -0.14 -3.96 -1.96
CA VAL A 191 0.67 -4.87 -2.77
C VAL A 191 -0.11 -5.37 -3.97
N GLN A 192 -1.38 -5.76 -3.78
CA GLN A 192 -2.23 -6.24 -4.87
C GLN A 192 -2.47 -5.15 -5.91
N VAL A 193 -2.86 -3.94 -5.51
CA VAL A 193 -3.05 -2.81 -6.45
C VAL A 193 -1.74 -2.53 -7.19
N ALA A 194 -0.62 -2.46 -6.48
CA ALA A 194 0.67 -2.20 -7.12
C ALA A 194 1.05 -3.30 -8.11
N ALA A 195 0.89 -4.57 -7.75
CA ALA A 195 1.19 -5.70 -8.62
C ALA A 195 0.32 -5.68 -9.88
N ILE A 196 -0.99 -5.44 -9.75
CA ILE A 196 -1.93 -5.36 -10.88
C ILE A 196 -1.53 -4.24 -11.86
N GLU A 197 -1.21 -3.05 -11.35
CA GLU A 197 -0.90 -1.89 -12.21
C GLU A 197 0.48 -1.99 -12.86
N LEU A 198 1.41 -2.71 -12.23
CA LEU A 198 2.75 -2.97 -12.78
C LEU A 198 2.81 -4.22 -13.66
N GLY A 199 1.78 -5.08 -13.65
CA GLY A 199 1.77 -6.34 -14.40
C GLY A 199 2.56 -7.47 -13.72
N LEU A 200 2.67 -7.43 -12.39
CA LEU A 200 3.33 -8.47 -11.58
C LEU A 200 2.31 -9.49 -11.08
N ASP A 201 2.67 -10.77 -11.17
CA ASP A 201 1.88 -11.86 -10.59
C ASP A 201 2.05 -11.92 -9.07
N THR A 202 0.94 -12.02 -8.34
CA THR A 202 0.97 -11.99 -6.86
C THR A 202 1.44 -13.30 -6.22
N ASP A 203 1.53 -14.37 -7.00
CA ASP A 203 1.85 -15.73 -6.58
C ASP A 203 3.02 -16.34 -7.36
N ASP A 204 3.76 -15.54 -8.14
CA ASP A 204 4.96 -16.00 -8.84
C ASP A 204 6.06 -16.41 -7.83
N PRO A 205 6.41 -17.71 -7.74
CA PRO A 205 7.45 -18.17 -6.83
C PRO A 205 8.86 -17.79 -7.29
N ALA A 206 9.06 -17.47 -8.57
CA ALA A 206 10.35 -17.10 -9.13
C ALA A 206 10.71 -15.63 -8.85
N ARG A 207 9.69 -14.78 -8.63
CA ARG A 207 9.87 -13.34 -8.36
C ARG A 207 9.00 -12.90 -7.18
N PRO A 208 9.49 -13.09 -5.93
CA PRO A 208 8.85 -12.54 -4.76
C PRO A 208 8.64 -11.03 -4.88
N LEU A 209 7.50 -10.53 -4.39
CA LEU A 209 7.15 -9.11 -4.44
C LEU A 209 7.82 -8.26 -3.34
N THR A 210 8.78 -8.85 -2.62
CA THR A 210 9.63 -8.17 -1.65
C THR A 210 10.99 -8.84 -1.57
N VAL A 211 12.02 -8.04 -1.37
CA VAL A 211 13.35 -8.53 -0.95
C VAL A 211 13.58 -8.32 0.54
N THR A 212 12.76 -7.47 1.17
CA THR A 212 12.92 -7.07 2.57
C THR A 212 12.06 -7.91 3.52
N GLY A 213 10.89 -8.36 3.08
CA GLY A 213 9.89 -9.08 3.89
C GLY A 213 8.66 -8.25 4.29
N GLY A 214 8.56 -7.01 3.80
CA GLY A 214 7.41 -6.12 3.99
C GLY A 214 7.20 -5.52 5.38
N LEU A 215 6.33 -4.52 5.46
CA LEU A 215 6.16 -3.71 6.69
C LEU A 215 5.60 -4.48 7.88
N THR A 216 4.85 -5.56 7.66
CA THR A 216 4.36 -6.42 8.75
C THR A 216 5.50 -7.16 9.43
N PHE A 217 6.37 -7.80 8.65
CA PHE A 217 7.32 -8.78 9.18
C PHE A 217 8.74 -8.22 9.30
N ALA A 218 9.23 -7.53 8.27
CA ALA A 218 10.51 -6.83 8.33
C ALA A 218 10.49 -5.71 9.38
N GLY A 219 9.32 -5.09 9.57
CA GLY A 219 9.14 -3.88 10.37
C GLY A 219 9.19 -2.64 9.48
N GLY A 220 8.34 -1.66 9.80
CA GLY A 220 8.25 -0.40 9.07
C GLY A 220 8.24 0.76 10.03
N PRO A 221 9.41 1.32 10.41
CA PRO A 221 9.49 2.45 11.35
C PRO A 221 8.83 3.69 10.75
N TRP A 222 7.52 3.81 10.98
CA TRP A 222 6.64 4.83 10.40
C TRP A 222 6.87 5.00 8.89
N SER A 223 7.42 6.14 8.49
CA SER A 223 7.61 6.51 7.08
C SER A 223 8.90 5.95 6.46
N ASN A 224 9.77 5.28 7.23
CA ASN A 224 11.14 4.97 6.79
C ASN A 224 11.34 3.54 6.23
N TYR A 225 10.27 2.76 6.02
CA TYR A 225 10.40 1.40 5.45
C TYR A 225 11.22 1.37 4.15
N VAL A 226 10.98 2.31 3.23
CA VAL A 226 11.58 2.27 1.89
C VAL A 226 13.10 2.42 1.94
N THR A 227 13.65 3.17 2.90
CA THR A 227 15.10 3.25 3.12
C THR A 227 15.70 1.88 3.45
N HIS A 228 15.01 1.05 4.24
CA HIS A 228 15.41 -0.33 4.49
C HIS A 228 15.35 -1.17 3.22
N SER A 229 14.29 -1.02 2.41
CA SER A 229 14.17 -1.74 1.14
C SER A 229 15.28 -1.38 0.14
N ILE A 230 15.67 -0.11 0.07
CA ILE A 230 16.78 0.34 -0.80
C ILE A 230 18.10 -0.25 -0.30
N ALA A 231 18.34 -0.26 1.02
CA ALA A 231 19.55 -0.86 1.59
C ALA A 231 19.62 -2.38 1.30
N THR A 232 18.54 -3.11 1.55
CA THR A 232 18.47 -4.56 1.26
C THR A 232 18.63 -4.86 -0.23
N MET A 233 17.98 -4.09 -1.10
CA MET A 233 18.12 -4.21 -2.55
C MET A 233 19.57 -3.94 -3.00
N ALA A 234 20.22 -2.92 -2.44
CA ALA A 234 21.60 -2.58 -2.80
C ALA A 234 22.58 -3.71 -2.42
N GLU A 235 22.42 -4.32 -1.24
CA GLU A 235 23.22 -5.49 -0.84
C GLU A 235 22.99 -6.68 -1.77
N LEU A 236 21.72 -6.94 -2.13
CA LEU A 236 21.35 -8.03 -3.02
C LEU A 236 21.91 -7.85 -4.44
N LEU A 237 21.84 -6.63 -4.98
CA LEU A 237 22.40 -6.28 -6.30
C LEU A 237 23.92 -6.34 -6.30
N ALA A 238 24.60 -5.83 -5.27
CA ALA A 238 26.05 -5.91 -5.17
C ALA A 238 26.53 -7.37 -5.11
N ALA A 239 25.78 -8.27 -4.46
CA ALA A 239 26.05 -9.69 -4.43
C ALA A 239 25.71 -10.41 -5.75
N ASN A 240 24.91 -9.81 -6.62
CA ASN A 240 24.46 -10.39 -7.89
C ASN A 240 24.56 -9.38 -9.04
N PRO A 241 25.78 -9.01 -9.47
CA PRO A 241 25.98 -8.03 -10.54
C PRO A 241 25.26 -8.41 -11.84
N GLY A 242 24.80 -7.41 -12.58
CA GLY A 242 24.05 -7.56 -13.82
C GLY A 242 22.53 -7.61 -13.65
N ARG A 243 22.02 -7.88 -12.45
CA ARG A 243 20.58 -7.89 -12.16
C ARG A 243 20.02 -6.49 -11.94
N ARG A 244 18.70 -6.37 -11.97
CA ARG A 244 17.92 -5.15 -11.78
C ARG A 244 16.92 -5.28 -10.65
N GLY A 245 16.79 -4.19 -9.90
CA GLY A 245 15.85 -4.06 -8.80
C GLY A 245 14.83 -2.97 -9.08
N LEU A 246 13.55 -3.24 -8.78
CA LEU A 246 12.49 -2.24 -8.73
C LEU A 246 12.02 -2.08 -7.29
N ILE A 247 11.94 -0.83 -6.82
CA ILE A 247 11.35 -0.48 -5.53
C ILE A 247 10.21 0.49 -5.75
N THR A 248 9.13 0.29 -5.01
CA THR A 248 8.01 1.23 -4.93
C THR A 248 7.93 1.83 -3.52
N ALA A 249 7.58 3.11 -3.45
CA ALA A 249 7.23 3.80 -2.22
C ALA A 249 5.77 4.21 -2.30
N ASN A 250 5.06 4.14 -1.16
CA ASN A 250 3.70 4.62 -1.06
C ASN A 250 3.51 5.47 0.20
N GLY A 251 2.82 6.60 0.04
CA GLY A 251 2.42 7.50 1.11
C GLY A 251 0.90 7.74 1.12
N GLY A 252 0.33 7.91 2.32
CA GLY A 252 -1.11 8.11 2.49
C GLY A 252 -1.92 6.83 2.26
N TYR A 253 -3.05 6.94 1.56
CA TYR A 253 -3.97 5.84 1.30
C TYR A 253 -3.89 5.39 -0.16
N LEU A 254 -2.73 4.85 -0.60
CA LEU A 254 -2.40 4.73 -2.03
C LEU A 254 -2.36 6.09 -2.73
N THR A 255 -1.93 7.14 -2.04
CA THR A 255 -2.03 8.52 -2.54
C THR A 255 -0.77 8.92 -3.26
N LYS A 256 0.39 8.93 -2.60
CA LYS A 256 1.67 9.36 -3.17
C LYS A 256 2.50 8.14 -3.53
N HIS A 257 3.14 8.15 -4.70
CA HIS A 257 3.95 7.03 -5.18
C HIS A 257 5.30 7.51 -5.71
N SER A 258 6.34 6.76 -5.38
CA SER A 258 7.67 6.92 -5.96
C SER A 258 8.18 5.57 -6.45
N PHE A 259 8.91 5.58 -7.55
CA PHE A 259 9.50 4.39 -8.16
C PHE A 259 10.99 4.59 -8.35
N GLY A 260 11.78 3.56 -8.03
CA GLY A 260 13.22 3.56 -8.25
C GLY A 260 13.67 2.26 -8.89
N VAL A 261 14.45 2.38 -9.97
CA VAL A 261 15.12 1.25 -10.62
C VAL A 261 16.60 1.31 -10.25
N TYR A 262 17.18 0.17 -9.87
CA TYR A 262 18.56 0.06 -9.39
C TYR A 262 19.33 -1.05 -10.11
N GLY A 263 20.64 -0.90 -10.24
CA GLY A 263 21.52 -1.90 -10.85
C GLY A 263 23.00 -1.64 -10.56
N THR A 264 23.88 -2.58 -10.89
CA THR A 264 25.33 -2.45 -10.71
C THR A 264 26.05 -1.81 -11.89
N GLU A 265 25.45 -1.82 -13.08
CA GLU A 265 26.00 -1.13 -14.24
C GLU A 265 25.63 0.36 -14.17
N PRO A 266 26.56 1.27 -14.48
CA PRO A 266 26.24 2.69 -14.51
C PRO A 266 25.23 2.98 -15.64
N PRO A 267 24.17 3.76 -15.38
CA PRO A 267 23.30 4.24 -16.45
C PRO A 267 24.08 5.19 -17.37
N SER A 268 23.61 5.35 -18.61
CA SER A 268 24.15 6.41 -19.50
C SER A 268 23.94 7.80 -18.89
N GLU A 269 22.80 8.01 -18.24
CA GLU A 269 22.44 9.16 -17.42
C GLU A 269 21.35 8.73 -16.43
N PHE A 270 21.39 9.24 -15.19
CA PHE A 270 20.26 9.09 -14.27
C PHE A 270 19.13 10.04 -14.68
N ARG A 271 17.92 9.52 -14.83
CA ARG A 271 16.74 10.31 -15.16
C ARG A 271 15.67 10.19 -14.09
N TRP A 272 15.08 11.32 -13.75
CA TRP A 272 13.91 11.41 -12.91
C TRP A 272 12.83 12.25 -13.59
N GLU A 273 11.58 11.80 -13.55
CA GLU A 273 10.44 12.54 -14.10
C GLU A 273 9.24 12.51 -13.15
N ASP A 274 8.64 13.69 -12.95
CA ASP A 274 7.33 13.83 -12.32
C ASP A 274 6.23 13.53 -13.35
N MET A 275 5.45 12.49 -13.08
CA MET A 275 4.40 11.98 -13.96
C MET A 275 3.02 12.53 -13.63
N GLN A 276 2.90 13.46 -12.69
CA GLN A 276 1.63 14.09 -12.33
C GLN A 276 0.88 14.68 -13.54
N PRO A 277 1.52 15.39 -14.49
CA PRO A 277 0.81 15.95 -15.65
C PRO A 277 0.15 14.91 -16.56
N ALA A 278 0.64 13.66 -16.55
CA ALA A 278 0.02 12.56 -17.29
C ALA A 278 -1.14 11.94 -16.49
N VAL A 279 -0.99 11.81 -15.17
CA VAL A 279 -2.03 11.32 -14.27
C VAL A 279 -3.23 12.26 -14.22
N ASP A 280 -3.02 13.57 -14.20
CA ASP A 280 -4.09 14.59 -14.15
C ASP A 280 -5.02 14.59 -15.39
N ARG A 281 -4.61 13.93 -16.48
CA ARG A 281 -5.43 13.79 -17.70
C ARG A 281 -6.37 12.61 -17.65
N GLU A 282 -6.21 11.73 -16.67
CA GLU A 282 -6.98 10.51 -16.53
C GLU A 282 -8.27 10.77 -15.74
N PRO A 283 -9.33 9.97 -15.96
CA PRO A 283 -10.59 10.17 -15.25
C PRO A 283 -10.43 10.00 -13.74
N THR A 284 -11.03 10.93 -13.00
CA THR A 284 -11.31 10.80 -11.56
C THR A 284 -12.78 10.44 -11.33
N GLY A 285 -13.18 10.30 -10.07
CA GLY A 285 -14.57 10.19 -9.64
C GLY A 285 -15.07 11.51 -9.05
N ASP A 286 -16.37 11.53 -8.74
CA ASP A 286 -17.04 12.64 -8.06
C ASP A 286 -17.39 12.20 -6.62
N GLY A 287 -16.57 12.63 -5.66
CA GLY A 287 -16.75 12.37 -4.24
C GLY A 287 -17.63 13.42 -3.58
N LEU A 288 -18.82 13.01 -3.14
CA LEU A 288 -19.76 13.87 -2.44
C LEU A 288 -19.43 13.92 -0.95
N VAL A 289 -19.07 15.11 -0.45
CA VAL A 289 -18.83 15.36 0.98
C VAL A 289 -20.11 15.20 1.79
N GLU A 290 -21.22 15.71 1.28
CA GLU A 290 -22.55 15.57 1.88
C GLU A 290 -23.51 14.98 0.86
N TRP A 291 -24.20 13.93 1.26
CA TRP A 291 -25.21 13.28 0.43
C TRP A 291 -26.23 12.56 1.30
N GLU A 292 -27.50 12.65 0.91
CA GLU A 292 -28.62 11.95 1.54
C GLU A 292 -29.40 11.20 0.46
N GLY A 293 -29.76 9.95 0.75
CA GLY A 293 -30.58 9.17 -0.18
C GLY A 293 -30.37 7.67 -0.07
N ILE A 294 -30.89 6.94 -1.05
CA ILE A 294 -30.74 5.49 -1.15
C ILE A 294 -29.67 5.17 -2.20
N GLY A 295 -28.55 4.63 -1.72
CA GLY A 295 -27.40 4.26 -2.55
C GLY A 295 -27.17 2.76 -2.53
N THR A 296 -26.07 2.34 -3.13
CA THR A 296 -25.62 0.95 -3.17
C THR A 296 -24.23 0.84 -2.58
N VAL A 297 -24.00 -0.16 -1.70
CA VAL A 297 -22.68 -0.43 -1.13
C VAL A 297 -21.71 -0.85 -2.23
N GLU A 298 -20.64 -0.06 -2.41
CA GLU A 298 -19.53 -0.35 -3.33
C GLU A 298 -18.45 -1.21 -2.66
N ALA A 299 -18.06 -0.83 -1.45
CA ALA A 299 -17.05 -1.49 -0.63
C ALA A 299 -17.25 -1.05 0.83
N TRP A 300 -16.71 -1.82 1.77
CA TRP A 300 -16.86 -1.49 3.19
C TRP A 300 -15.70 -2.00 4.02
N THR A 301 -15.71 -1.67 5.30
CA THR A 301 -14.85 -2.24 6.33
C THR A 301 -15.57 -2.17 7.66
N THR A 302 -15.12 -2.98 8.63
CA THR A 302 -15.70 -2.99 9.97
C THR A 302 -14.58 -3.09 11.00
N PRO A 303 -14.18 -1.96 11.61
CA PRO A 303 -13.27 -1.96 12.75
C PRO A 303 -13.77 -2.86 13.89
N VAL A 304 -12.83 -3.56 14.50
CA VAL A 304 -13.08 -4.48 15.62
C VAL A 304 -12.28 -4.02 16.83
N ASN A 305 -12.95 -3.91 17.98
CA ASN A 305 -12.30 -3.53 19.21
C ASN A 305 -11.39 -4.64 19.77
N ARG A 306 -10.71 -4.35 20.88
CA ARG A 306 -9.80 -5.32 21.52
C ARG A 306 -10.50 -6.55 22.09
N ASP A 307 -11.80 -6.45 22.38
CA ASP A 307 -12.64 -7.56 22.85
C ASP A 307 -13.22 -8.40 21.69
N GLY A 308 -12.85 -8.09 20.44
CA GLY A 308 -13.29 -8.82 19.27
C GLY A 308 -14.69 -8.43 18.77
N GLN A 309 -15.26 -7.34 19.28
CA GLN A 309 -16.59 -6.85 18.86
C GLN A 309 -16.48 -5.82 17.72
N PRO A 310 -17.20 -6.02 16.61
CA PRO A 310 -17.47 -4.99 15.60
C PRO A 310 -18.02 -3.69 16.22
N GLU A 311 -17.39 -2.55 15.94
CA GLU A 311 -17.77 -1.25 16.56
C GLU A 311 -18.68 -0.40 15.65
N LYS A 312 -18.34 -0.33 14.37
CA LYS A 312 -19.03 0.44 13.33
C LYS A 312 -18.64 -0.10 11.97
N ALA A 313 -19.39 0.19 10.91
CA ALA A 313 -18.98 -0.15 9.55
C ALA A 313 -18.87 1.11 8.69
N PHE A 314 -17.73 1.31 8.04
CA PHE A 314 -17.57 2.38 7.06
C PHE A 314 -17.88 1.85 5.67
N LEU A 315 -18.58 2.65 4.88
CA LEU A 315 -19.06 2.29 3.55
C LEU A 315 -18.56 3.30 2.52
N ALA A 316 -18.10 2.80 1.38
CA ALA A 316 -18.18 3.53 0.13
C ALA A 316 -19.53 3.22 -0.53
N VAL A 317 -20.30 4.26 -0.85
CA VAL A 317 -21.66 4.14 -1.38
C VAL A 317 -21.72 4.78 -2.76
N ARG A 318 -22.20 4.02 -3.76
CA ARG A 318 -22.56 4.58 -5.07
C ARG A 318 -23.97 5.15 -5.03
N THR A 319 -24.07 6.39 -5.45
CA THR A 319 -25.34 7.10 -5.64
C THR A 319 -25.99 6.67 -6.97
N PRO A 320 -27.29 6.92 -7.17
CA PRO A 320 -27.98 6.56 -8.42
C PRO A 320 -27.40 7.19 -9.69
N ASP A 321 -26.73 8.34 -9.58
CA ASP A 321 -26.05 9.05 -10.67
C ASP A 321 -24.58 8.62 -10.86
N GLY A 322 -24.06 7.73 -10.01
CA GLY A 322 -22.73 7.12 -10.14
C GLY A 322 -21.61 7.78 -9.33
N SER A 323 -21.88 8.92 -8.69
CA SER A 323 -20.98 9.55 -7.71
C SER A 323 -20.75 8.66 -6.49
N ARG A 324 -19.78 9.01 -5.64
CA ARG A 324 -19.49 8.27 -4.41
C ARG A 324 -19.74 9.15 -3.19
N SER A 325 -20.42 8.58 -2.20
CA SER A 325 -20.46 9.14 -0.84
C SER A 325 -19.84 8.15 0.15
N LEU A 326 -19.29 8.66 1.24
CA LEU A 326 -18.80 7.86 2.35
C LEU A 326 -19.79 7.92 3.51
N ALA A 327 -20.12 6.77 4.10
CA ALA A 327 -21.10 6.69 5.17
C ALA A 327 -20.65 5.74 6.28
N VAL A 328 -21.33 5.81 7.43
CA VAL A 328 -21.05 4.96 8.60
C VAL A 328 -22.31 4.33 9.18
N ILE A 329 -22.28 3.01 9.38
CA ILE A 329 -23.31 2.28 10.14
C ILE A 329 -22.84 2.19 11.59
N THR A 330 -23.73 2.56 12.53
CA THR A 330 -23.49 2.47 13.98
C THR A 330 -24.52 1.60 14.72
N ASP A 331 -25.60 1.19 14.05
CA ASP A 331 -26.58 0.26 14.60
C ASP A 331 -25.93 -1.12 14.86
N PRO A 332 -25.95 -1.65 16.09
CA PRO A 332 -25.24 -2.88 16.43
C PRO A 332 -25.64 -4.10 15.59
N ALA A 333 -26.92 -4.27 15.26
CA ALA A 333 -27.36 -5.41 14.46
C ALA A 333 -26.82 -5.33 13.02
N SER A 334 -26.89 -4.15 12.42
CA SER A 334 -26.37 -3.88 11.08
C SER A 334 -24.84 -4.00 11.02
N VAL A 335 -24.12 -3.53 12.04
CA VAL A 335 -22.66 -3.66 12.15
C VAL A 335 -22.23 -5.12 12.30
N GLN A 336 -23.03 -5.97 12.96
CA GLN A 336 -22.73 -7.40 13.04
C GLN A 336 -22.93 -8.12 11.70
N ALA A 337 -23.89 -7.67 10.89
CA ALA A 337 -24.12 -8.24 9.56
C ALA A 337 -22.91 -8.00 8.63
N THR A 338 -22.24 -6.85 8.72
CA THR A 338 -21.14 -6.48 7.81
C THR A 338 -19.87 -7.34 7.93
N VAL A 339 -19.74 -8.15 8.99
CA VAL A 339 -18.64 -9.12 9.17
C VAL A 339 -19.06 -10.57 8.94
N ARG A 340 -20.34 -10.83 8.68
CA ARG A 340 -20.91 -12.18 8.46
C ARG A 340 -21.45 -12.37 7.06
N GLU A 341 -21.97 -11.29 6.47
CA GLU A 341 -22.69 -11.30 5.20
C GLU A 341 -21.90 -10.53 4.14
N ASP A 342 -22.11 -10.89 2.88
CA ASP A 342 -21.62 -10.13 1.75
C ASP A 342 -22.63 -9.03 1.40
N ILE A 343 -22.35 -7.80 1.83
CA ILE A 343 -23.22 -6.65 1.60
C ILE A 343 -22.89 -5.88 0.32
N ALA A 344 -22.02 -6.42 -0.56
CA ALA A 344 -21.76 -5.80 -1.85
C ALA A 344 -23.06 -5.65 -2.65
N GLY A 345 -23.33 -4.46 -3.20
CA GLY A 345 -24.54 -4.23 -3.99
C GLY A 345 -25.82 -3.98 -3.18
N VAL A 346 -25.82 -4.21 -1.86
CA VAL A 346 -26.98 -3.98 -0.98
C VAL A 346 -27.35 -2.51 -0.95
N LYS A 347 -28.67 -2.23 -0.85
CA LYS A 347 -29.18 -0.87 -0.73
C LYS A 347 -28.96 -0.33 0.68
N VAL A 348 -28.56 0.92 0.76
CA VAL A 348 -28.31 1.62 2.03
C VAL A 348 -28.92 3.01 1.98
N ALA A 349 -29.64 3.38 3.02
CA ALA A 349 -30.11 4.74 3.21
C ALA A 349 -29.04 5.53 3.98
N VAL A 350 -28.51 6.58 3.36
CA VAL A 350 -27.56 7.52 3.97
C VAL A 350 -28.34 8.75 4.44
N ALA A 351 -28.15 9.10 5.70
CA ALA A 351 -28.76 10.26 6.34
C ALA A 351 -27.86 11.51 6.18
N PRO A 352 -28.41 12.73 6.40
CA PRO A 352 -27.65 13.96 6.24
C PRO A 352 -26.36 14.02 7.04
N ASP A 353 -26.29 13.41 8.22
CA ASP A 353 -25.11 13.40 9.09
C ASP A 353 -24.04 12.37 8.68
N GLY A 354 -24.24 11.64 7.57
CA GLY A 354 -23.33 10.60 7.10
C GLY A 354 -23.56 9.23 7.74
N THR A 355 -24.54 9.09 8.66
CA THR A 355 -24.94 7.78 9.15
C THR A 355 -25.72 6.99 8.10
N ALA A 356 -25.69 5.67 8.19
CA ALA A 356 -26.29 4.78 7.21
C ALA A 356 -27.06 3.62 7.85
N THR A 357 -28.10 3.15 7.16
CA THR A 357 -28.87 1.95 7.53
C THR A 357 -29.10 1.05 6.33
N LEU A 358 -28.81 -0.25 6.47
CA LEU A 358 -29.08 -1.27 5.45
C LEU A 358 -30.59 -1.37 5.18
N ARG A 359 -30.98 -1.69 3.94
CA ARG A 359 -32.37 -1.74 3.48
C ARG A 359 -32.80 -3.12 3.00
#